data_AF-A0A662T7Y1-F1
#
_entry.id   AF-A0A662T7Y1-F1
#
_cell.length_a   1.000
_cell.length_b   1.000
_cell.length_c   1.000
_cell.angle_alpha   90.00
_cell.angle_beta   90.00
_cell.angle_gamma   90.00
#
_symmetry.space_group_name_H-M   'P 1'
#
loop_
_entity.id
_entity.type
_entity.pdbx_description
1 polymer ?
#
loop_
_entity_poly.entity_id
_entity_poly.type
_entity_poly.pdbx_seq_one_letter_code
_entity_poly.pdbx_strand_id
1 'polypeptide(L)'
;MDRIAERLGIDERKLVKSMDVIGDIAIIKVPEELIDLKFEIGKAIIDELKYIKVVFRQASEVSGIYRLRRLEWLAGERRSTTIYVEHGCRFMVDVEKVYFSPRLSNERIRIANLVEDGETVINMFAGVGPYSIIIAKKKPKTIVYSIDINPEAVRLHIENCRLNKVQDRVKVIQGDSFKILKEELIGVADRVLMPLPERALEGVDAALSGLKDRGFIHVYLHVPYRLGEKEALSEAIELVRSKILKLGVKKAEFKANRVREVKTRVLQVCVDAFVEKS
;
A
#
# COMPACT_ATOMS: atom_id res chain seq x y z
N MET A 1 5.14 7.54 -23.80
CA MET A 1 6.44 8.14 -23.45
C MET A 1 7.30 8.31 -24.68
N ASP A 2 7.40 7.30 -25.55
CA ASP A 2 8.18 7.40 -26.80
C ASP A 2 7.70 8.56 -27.71
N ARG A 3 6.38 8.74 -27.91
CA ARG A 3 5.81 9.92 -28.60
C ARG A 3 6.14 11.27 -27.95
N ILE A 4 6.28 11.30 -26.62
CA ILE A 4 6.64 12.52 -25.88
C ILE A 4 8.13 12.82 -26.11
N ALA A 5 8.97 11.79 -26.10
CA ALA A 5 10.40 11.92 -26.39
C ALA A 5 10.61 12.44 -27.83
N GLU A 6 9.92 11.86 -28.81
CA GLU A 6 9.94 12.31 -30.21
C GLU A 6 9.52 13.78 -30.34
N ARG A 7 8.38 14.17 -29.74
CA ARG A 7 7.88 15.54 -29.76
C ARG A 7 8.85 16.57 -29.18
N LEU A 8 9.62 16.17 -28.16
CA LEU A 8 10.55 17.05 -27.47
C LEU A 8 11.99 16.93 -27.99
N GLY A 9 12.24 16.12 -29.02
CA GLY A 9 13.60 15.87 -29.54
C GLY A 9 14.53 15.21 -28.50
N ILE A 10 13.98 14.48 -27.54
CA ILE A 10 14.73 13.79 -26.47
C ILE A 10 15.01 12.36 -26.93
N ASP A 11 16.22 11.85 -26.67
CA ASP A 11 16.50 10.41 -26.80
C ASP A 11 15.55 9.63 -25.87
N GLU A 12 14.67 8.81 -26.44
CA GLU A 12 13.67 8.01 -25.72
C GLU A 12 14.27 7.12 -24.62
N ARG A 13 15.55 6.74 -24.75
CA ARG A 13 16.27 5.94 -23.74
C ARG A 13 16.51 6.71 -22.45
N LYS A 14 16.55 8.05 -22.53
CA LYS A 14 16.75 8.93 -21.38
C LYS A 14 15.46 9.14 -20.60
N LEU A 15 14.30 9.00 -21.22
CA LEU A 15 13.03 9.27 -20.55
C LEU A 15 12.59 8.08 -19.68
N VAL A 16 12.24 8.34 -18.41
CA VAL A 16 11.70 7.30 -17.53
C VAL A 16 10.37 6.81 -18.10
N LYS A 17 10.32 5.55 -18.52
CA LYS A 17 9.14 4.97 -19.18
C LYS A 17 7.95 4.71 -18.25
N SER A 18 8.18 4.61 -16.95
CA SER A 18 7.12 4.32 -15.97
C SER A 18 6.60 5.57 -15.27
N MET A 19 5.27 5.70 -15.18
CA MET A 19 4.58 6.71 -14.38
C MET A 19 3.59 6.05 -13.43
N ASP A 20 3.37 6.64 -12.25
CA ASP A 20 2.25 6.27 -11.38
C ASP A 20 1.06 7.16 -11.72
N VAL A 21 -0.07 6.55 -12.09
CA VAL A 21 -1.33 7.27 -12.33
C VAL A 21 -2.29 6.98 -11.18
N ILE A 22 -2.73 8.03 -10.50
CA ILE A 22 -3.71 7.97 -9.41
C ILE A 22 -4.88 8.85 -9.84
N GLY A 23 -6.00 8.24 -10.20
CA GLY A 23 -7.14 8.95 -10.78
C GLY A 23 -6.72 9.65 -12.07
N ASP A 24 -6.80 10.97 -12.06
CA ASP A 24 -6.39 11.85 -13.16
C ASP A 24 -5.06 12.58 -12.90
N ILE A 25 -4.29 12.16 -11.89
CA ILE A 25 -2.99 12.70 -11.54
C ILE A 25 -1.89 11.74 -11.97
N ALA A 26 -0.92 12.21 -12.76
CA ALA A 26 0.29 11.48 -13.09
C ALA A 26 1.46 11.95 -12.21
N ILE A 27 2.21 10.99 -11.65
CA ILE A 27 3.46 11.23 -10.92
C ILE A 27 4.59 10.57 -11.69
N ILE A 28 5.58 11.37 -12.08
CA ILE A 28 6.74 10.94 -12.88
C ILE A 28 8.06 11.16 -12.14
N LYS A 29 9.09 10.40 -12.53
CA LYS A 29 10.48 10.75 -12.23
C LYS A 29 11.07 11.42 -13.47
N VAL A 30 11.78 12.52 -13.26
CA VAL A 30 12.51 13.23 -14.32
C VAL A 30 14.00 13.08 -14.02
N PRO A 31 14.81 12.49 -14.91
CA PRO A 31 16.26 12.41 -14.74
C PRO A 31 16.89 13.80 -14.59
N GLU A 32 18.02 13.87 -13.90
CA GLU A 32 18.70 15.15 -13.65
C GLU A 32 19.12 15.83 -14.96
N GLU A 33 19.56 15.04 -15.95
CA GLU A 33 19.91 15.54 -17.31
C GLU A 33 18.73 16.20 -18.05
N LEU A 34 17.49 15.93 -17.63
CA LEU A 34 16.27 16.45 -18.27
C LEU A 34 15.52 17.43 -17.35
N ILE A 35 16.16 17.91 -16.28
CA ILE A 35 15.51 18.77 -15.29
C ILE A 35 14.99 20.08 -15.91
N ASP A 36 15.72 20.66 -16.85
CA ASP A 36 15.36 21.92 -17.50
C ASP A 36 14.11 21.76 -18.38
N LEU A 37 13.86 20.56 -18.89
CA LEU A 37 12.69 20.22 -19.71
C LEU A 37 11.49 19.75 -18.88
N LYS A 38 11.56 19.75 -17.53
CA LYS A 38 10.54 19.13 -16.67
C LYS A 38 9.12 19.66 -16.92
N PHE A 39 8.96 20.96 -17.15
CA PHE A 39 7.66 21.57 -17.41
C PHE A 39 7.13 21.21 -18.81
N GLU A 40 8.02 21.11 -19.80
CA GLU A 40 7.68 20.71 -21.16
C GLU A 40 7.28 19.23 -21.22
N ILE A 41 7.99 18.37 -20.51
CA ILE A 41 7.62 16.95 -20.30
C ILE A 41 6.23 16.87 -19.66
N GLY A 42 5.97 17.64 -18.60
CA GLY A 42 4.66 17.68 -17.95
C GLY A 42 3.54 18.10 -18.90
N LYS A 43 3.75 19.16 -19.69
CA LYS A 43 2.78 19.63 -20.69
C LYS A 43 2.54 18.60 -21.79
N ALA A 44 3.61 17.97 -22.29
CA ALA A 44 3.51 16.93 -23.31
C ALA A 44 2.71 15.71 -22.82
N ILE A 45 2.83 15.34 -21.54
CA ILE A 45 2.02 14.28 -20.93
C ILE A 45 0.52 14.63 -20.96
N ILE A 46 0.12 15.84 -20.56
CA ILE A 46 -1.30 16.25 -20.59
C ILE A 46 -1.82 16.31 -22.02
N ASP A 47 -0.99 16.79 -22.95
CA ASP A 47 -1.37 16.90 -24.35
C ASP A 47 -1.60 15.52 -25.00
N GLU A 48 -0.76 14.53 -24.69
CA GLU A 48 -0.88 13.17 -25.22
C GLU A 48 -1.97 12.37 -24.46
N LEU A 49 -2.02 12.49 -23.14
CA LEU A 49 -2.91 11.73 -22.25
C LEU A 49 -4.02 12.64 -21.73
N LYS A 50 -5.03 12.93 -22.56
CA LYS A 50 -6.11 13.89 -22.24
C LYS A 50 -6.91 13.62 -20.97
N TYR A 51 -6.88 12.38 -20.46
CA TYR A 51 -7.52 12.00 -19.20
C TYR A 51 -6.71 12.42 -17.96
N ILE A 52 -5.41 12.68 -18.11
CA ILE A 52 -4.56 13.27 -17.07
C ILE A 52 -4.82 14.77 -17.02
N LYS A 53 -5.08 15.27 -15.81
CA LYS A 53 -5.39 16.68 -15.52
C LYS A 53 -4.31 17.37 -14.71
N VAL A 54 -3.46 16.61 -14.02
CA VAL A 54 -2.34 17.14 -13.23
C VAL A 54 -1.11 16.24 -13.40
N VAL A 55 0.06 16.85 -13.53
CA VAL A 55 1.35 16.12 -13.55
C VAL A 55 2.25 16.65 -12.44
N PHE A 56 2.77 15.74 -11.62
CA PHE A 56 3.80 16.00 -10.63
C PHE A 56 5.11 15.27 -10.95
N ARG A 57 6.24 15.89 -10.62
CA ARG A 57 7.53 15.22 -10.44
C ARG A 57 7.64 14.71 -9.02
N GLN A 58 8.04 13.46 -8.84
CA GLN A 58 8.53 12.96 -7.56
C GLN A 58 9.94 13.51 -7.32
N ALA A 59 10.06 14.45 -6.39
CA ALA A 59 11.30 15.17 -6.09
C ALA A 59 12.11 14.56 -4.93
N SER A 60 11.58 13.56 -4.23
CA SER A 60 12.29 12.79 -3.20
C SER A 60 11.87 11.32 -3.23
N GLU A 61 12.66 10.46 -2.58
CA GLU A 61 12.20 9.12 -2.21
C GLU A 61 11.11 9.19 -1.12
N VAL A 62 10.38 8.09 -0.98
CA VAL A 62 9.33 7.93 0.04
C VAL A 62 9.99 7.75 1.42
N SER A 63 9.66 8.60 2.38
CA SER A 63 10.33 8.61 3.69
C SER A 63 9.44 9.12 4.82
N GLY A 64 9.99 9.11 6.04
CA GLY A 64 9.33 9.61 7.24
C GLY A 64 8.21 8.72 7.77
N ILE A 65 7.64 9.11 8.91
CA ILE A 65 6.61 8.36 9.63
C ILE A 65 5.31 8.18 8.85
N TYR A 66 4.99 9.14 7.95
CA TYR A 66 3.80 9.11 7.10
C TYR A 66 4.07 8.60 5.69
N ARG A 67 5.31 8.18 5.39
CA ARG A 67 5.71 7.63 4.08
C ARG A 67 5.33 8.55 2.92
N LEU A 68 5.61 9.85 3.09
CA LEU A 68 5.34 10.86 2.07
C LEU A 68 6.57 11.03 1.16
N ARG A 69 6.33 11.58 -0.01
CA ARG A 69 7.34 12.00 -0.99
C ARG A 69 7.08 13.46 -1.33
N ARG A 70 8.13 14.25 -1.50
CA ARG A 70 7.98 15.62 -2.00
C ARG A 70 7.57 15.55 -3.46
N LEU A 71 6.44 16.17 -3.78
CA LEU A 71 5.97 16.32 -5.16
C LEU A 71 6.21 17.76 -5.60
N GLU A 72 6.57 17.93 -6.86
CA GLU A 72 6.72 19.22 -7.53
C GLU A 72 5.73 19.25 -8.69
N TRP A 73 4.82 20.22 -8.69
CA TRP A 73 3.86 20.39 -9.77
C TRP A 73 4.59 20.74 -11.08
N LEU A 74 4.21 20.09 -12.18
CA LEU A 74 4.77 20.34 -13.52
C LEU A 74 3.76 20.93 -14.49
N ALA A 75 2.51 20.44 -14.51
CA ALA A 75 1.53 20.89 -15.49
C ALA A 75 0.08 20.60 -15.05
N GLY A 76 -0.87 21.32 -15.66
CA GLY A 76 -2.30 21.07 -15.53
C GLY A 76 -2.99 21.89 -14.43
N GLU A 77 -4.02 21.31 -13.83
CA GLU A 77 -4.74 21.94 -12.72
C GLU A 77 -3.85 22.05 -11.47
N ARG A 78 -4.06 23.07 -10.63
CA ARG A 78 -3.32 23.25 -9.37
C ARG A 78 -4.06 22.60 -8.20
N ARG A 79 -3.98 21.27 -8.12
CA ARG A 79 -4.52 20.46 -7.00
C ARG A 79 -3.72 19.17 -6.81
N SER A 80 -3.81 18.61 -5.61
CA SER A 80 -3.23 17.30 -5.25
C SER A 80 -4.28 16.22 -4.99
N THR A 81 -5.56 16.58 -4.98
CA THR A 81 -6.68 15.66 -4.69
C THR A 81 -7.28 15.06 -5.96
N THR A 82 -7.67 13.79 -5.92
CA THR A 82 -8.33 13.08 -7.02
C THR A 82 -9.17 11.90 -6.51
N ILE A 83 -10.01 11.34 -7.40
CA ILE A 83 -10.71 10.06 -7.18
C ILE A 83 -10.01 8.97 -7.98
N TYR A 84 -9.44 7.99 -7.28
CA TYR A 84 -8.93 6.76 -7.86
C TYR A 84 -9.98 5.65 -7.79
N VAL A 85 -10.14 4.88 -8.85
CA VAL A 85 -11.12 3.78 -8.93
C VAL A 85 -10.39 2.46 -9.08
N GLU A 86 -10.75 1.48 -8.25
CA GLU A 86 -10.16 0.15 -8.28
C GLU A 86 -11.14 -0.88 -7.74
N HIS A 87 -11.25 -2.04 -8.40
CA HIS A 87 -12.10 -3.17 -7.98
C HIS A 87 -13.54 -2.75 -7.61
N GLY A 88 -14.11 -1.83 -8.39
CA GLY A 88 -15.47 -1.28 -8.16
C GLY A 88 -15.59 -0.33 -6.96
N CYS A 89 -14.48 0.05 -6.34
CA CYS A 89 -14.41 0.97 -5.21
C CYS A 89 -13.81 2.32 -5.65
N ARG A 90 -14.19 3.41 -4.98
CA ARG A 90 -13.71 4.77 -5.26
C ARG A 90 -12.94 5.30 -4.06
N PHE A 91 -11.81 5.95 -4.30
CA PHE A 91 -10.93 6.45 -3.24
C PHE A 91 -10.55 7.90 -3.52
N MET A 92 -10.98 8.81 -2.66
CA MET A 92 -10.41 10.14 -2.53
C MET A 92 -8.99 10.02 -2.00
N VAL A 93 -8.05 10.60 -2.73
CA VAL A 93 -6.62 10.59 -2.41
C VAL A 93 -6.07 12.01 -2.59
N ASP A 94 -5.29 12.47 -1.61
CA ASP A 94 -4.44 13.66 -1.73
C ASP A 94 -2.98 13.21 -1.88
N VAL A 95 -2.43 13.27 -3.08
CA VAL A 95 -1.13 12.65 -3.40
C VAL A 95 0.06 13.30 -2.67
N GLU A 96 -0.12 14.48 -2.10
CA GLU A 96 0.92 15.18 -1.32
C GLU A 96 0.83 14.84 0.18
N LYS A 97 -0.37 14.52 0.69
CA LYS A 97 -0.61 14.34 2.12
C LYS A 97 -0.68 12.89 2.58
N VAL A 98 -0.83 11.95 1.64
CA VAL A 98 -0.95 10.51 1.96
C VAL A 98 -0.12 9.62 1.04
N TYR A 99 0.34 8.49 1.57
CA TYR A 99 0.91 7.43 0.74
C TYR A 99 -0.19 6.67 0.02
N PHE A 100 -0.06 6.53 -1.30
CA PHE A 100 -0.91 5.65 -2.10
C PHE A 100 -0.10 5.06 -3.26
N SER A 101 -0.32 3.77 -3.55
CA SER A 101 0.30 3.10 -4.71
C SER A 101 -0.75 2.29 -5.48
N PRO A 102 -1.01 2.63 -6.76
CA PRO A 102 -1.93 1.87 -7.61
C PRO A 102 -1.37 0.48 -7.94
N ARG A 103 -0.03 0.32 -7.92
CA ARG A 103 0.67 -0.95 -8.19
C ARG A 103 0.38 -2.07 -7.19
N LEU A 104 -0.27 -1.77 -6.07
CA LEU A 104 -0.69 -2.76 -5.07
C LEU A 104 -2.11 -3.31 -5.33
N SER A 105 -2.74 -2.93 -6.45
CA SER A 105 -4.11 -3.31 -6.78
C SER A 105 -4.35 -4.83 -6.77
N ASN A 106 -3.44 -5.59 -7.40
CA ASN A 106 -3.55 -7.06 -7.45
C ASN A 106 -3.43 -7.69 -6.05
N GLU A 107 -2.60 -7.11 -5.18
CA GLU A 107 -2.41 -7.62 -3.84
C GLU A 107 -3.62 -7.34 -2.94
N ARG A 108 -4.25 -6.17 -3.09
CA ARG A 108 -5.47 -5.84 -2.36
C ARG A 108 -6.61 -6.79 -2.68
N ILE A 109 -6.83 -7.10 -3.97
CA ILE A 109 -7.85 -8.08 -4.34
C ILE A 109 -7.47 -9.50 -3.93
N ARG A 110 -6.18 -9.87 -3.94
CA ARG A 110 -5.71 -11.17 -3.42
C ARG A 110 -6.11 -11.33 -1.96
N ILE A 111 -5.78 -10.37 -1.09
CA ILE A 111 -6.16 -10.41 0.32
C ILE A 111 -7.69 -10.44 0.48
N ALA A 112 -8.43 -9.60 -0.24
CA ALA A 112 -9.90 -9.60 -0.17
C ALA A 112 -10.54 -10.93 -0.60
N ASN A 113 -9.87 -11.70 -1.47
CA ASN A 113 -10.33 -13.04 -1.84
C ASN A 113 -10.04 -14.09 -0.76
N LEU A 114 -8.97 -13.92 0.03
CA LEU A 114 -8.60 -14.82 1.13
C LEU A 114 -9.47 -14.65 2.38
N VAL A 115 -10.04 -13.47 2.58
CA VAL A 115 -10.94 -13.20 3.71
C VAL A 115 -12.24 -14.00 3.55
N GLU A 116 -12.65 -14.71 4.59
CA GLU A 116 -13.97 -15.36 4.67
C GLU A 116 -15.03 -14.38 5.18
N ASP A 117 -16.27 -14.55 4.72
CA ASP A 117 -17.36 -13.66 5.13
C ASP A 117 -17.69 -13.87 6.60
N GLY A 118 -17.73 -12.79 7.38
CA GLY A 118 -17.90 -12.85 8.83
C GLY A 118 -16.60 -12.80 9.64
N GLU A 119 -15.43 -12.82 9.00
CA GLU A 119 -14.16 -12.53 9.69
C GLU A 119 -14.15 -11.12 10.30
N THR A 120 -13.39 -10.98 11.39
CA THR A 120 -12.91 -9.68 11.88
C THR A 120 -11.47 -9.46 11.44
N VAL A 121 -11.22 -8.38 10.70
CA VAL A 121 -9.91 -8.05 10.14
C VAL A 121 -9.34 -6.80 10.81
N ILE A 122 -8.07 -6.82 11.18
CA ILE A 122 -7.31 -5.62 11.57
C ILE A 122 -6.35 -5.26 10.44
N ASN A 123 -6.37 -4.02 9.99
CA ASN A 123 -5.40 -3.44 9.07
C ASN A 123 -4.57 -2.40 9.81
N MET A 124 -3.32 -2.74 10.14
CA MET A 124 -2.47 -1.95 11.04
C MET A 124 -1.99 -0.62 10.43
N PHE A 125 -1.91 -0.51 9.10
CA PHE A 125 -1.36 0.64 8.39
C PHE A 125 -2.24 0.99 7.19
N ALA A 126 -3.45 1.45 7.48
CA ALA A 126 -4.55 1.39 6.54
C ALA A 126 -4.50 2.47 5.44
N GLY A 127 -3.76 3.55 5.65
CA GLY A 127 -3.78 4.73 4.79
C GLY A 127 -5.21 5.21 4.55
N VAL A 128 -5.52 5.52 3.29
CA VAL A 128 -6.86 5.92 2.85
C VAL A 128 -7.87 4.76 2.71
N GLY A 129 -7.50 3.57 3.18
CA GLY A 129 -8.39 2.41 3.31
C GLY A 129 -8.55 1.44 2.14
N PRO A 130 -7.63 1.33 1.16
CA PRO A 130 -7.94 0.54 -0.02
C PRO A 130 -8.04 -0.97 0.28
N TYR A 131 -7.23 -1.55 1.18
CA TYR A 131 -7.44 -2.93 1.63
C TYR A 131 -8.80 -3.08 2.33
N SER A 132 -9.04 -2.25 3.34
CA SER A 132 -10.20 -2.35 4.24
C SER A 132 -11.53 -2.22 3.50
N ILE A 133 -11.63 -1.24 2.62
CA ILE A 133 -12.85 -0.96 1.85
C ILE A 133 -13.09 -2.07 0.82
N ILE A 134 -12.07 -2.55 0.10
CA ILE A 134 -12.23 -3.64 -0.87
C ILE A 134 -12.68 -4.93 -0.16
N ILE A 135 -12.07 -5.24 1.00
CA ILE A 135 -12.48 -6.37 1.84
C ILE A 135 -13.96 -6.24 2.23
N ALA A 136 -14.36 -5.11 2.84
CA ALA A 136 -15.73 -4.90 3.28
C ALA A 136 -16.73 -4.89 2.11
N LYS A 137 -16.36 -4.39 0.93
CA LYS A 137 -17.22 -4.45 -0.26
C LYS A 137 -17.43 -5.88 -0.76
N LYS A 138 -16.40 -6.72 -0.66
CA LYS A 138 -16.44 -8.11 -1.15
C LYS A 138 -17.03 -9.09 -0.15
N LYS A 139 -16.93 -8.79 1.16
CA LYS A 139 -17.33 -9.65 2.27
C LYS A 139 -18.33 -8.90 3.15
N PRO A 140 -19.64 -8.97 2.83
CA PRO A 140 -20.66 -8.13 3.45
C PRO A 140 -20.74 -8.21 4.97
N LYS A 141 -20.41 -9.35 5.58
CA LYS A 141 -20.49 -9.60 7.03
C LYS A 141 -19.17 -9.34 7.76
N THR A 142 -18.09 -9.02 7.05
CA THR A 142 -16.78 -8.76 7.64
C THR A 142 -16.73 -7.39 8.31
N ILE A 143 -16.17 -7.34 9.52
CA ILE A 143 -15.82 -6.11 10.22
C ILE A 143 -14.33 -5.84 10.03
N VAL A 144 -13.95 -4.60 9.73
CA VAL A 144 -12.55 -4.21 9.55
C VAL A 144 -12.19 -3.06 10.48
N TYR A 145 -11.24 -3.28 11.38
CA TYR A 145 -10.58 -2.22 12.12
C TYR A 145 -9.39 -1.71 11.31
N SER A 146 -9.38 -0.41 11.02
CA SER A 146 -8.39 0.23 10.16
C SER A 146 -7.65 1.30 10.92
N ILE A 147 -6.36 1.11 11.11
CA ILE A 147 -5.54 1.99 11.94
C ILE A 147 -4.56 2.73 11.05
N ASP A 148 -4.43 4.03 11.25
CA ASP A 148 -3.35 4.82 10.65
C ASP A 148 -2.93 5.95 11.58
N ILE A 149 -1.65 6.30 11.54
CA ILE A 149 -1.08 7.37 12.38
C ILE A 149 -1.18 8.74 11.70
N ASN A 150 -1.37 8.80 10.38
CA ASN A 150 -1.50 10.04 9.64
C ASN A 150 -2.94 10.58 9.73
N PRO A 151 -3.18 11.74 10.36
CA PRO A 151 -4.52 12.30 10.50
C PRO A 151 -5.20 12.61 9.16
N GLU A 152 -4.43 13.01 8.13
CA GLU A 152 -4.99 13.25 6.79
C GLU A 152 -5.41 11.95 6.11
N ALA A 153 -4.65 10.86 6.32
CA ALA A 153 -5.05 9.55 5.83
C ALA A 153 -6.33 9.07 6.49
N VAL A 154 -6.46 9.23 7.81
CA VAL A 154 -7.68 8.90 8.57
C VAL A 154 -8.88 9.73 8.09
N ARG A 155 -8.71 11.04 7.94
CA ARG A 155 -9.77 11.93 7.45
C ARG A 155 -10.29 11.50 6.07
N LEU A 156 -9.38 11.21 5.14
CA LEU A 156 -9.72 10.72 3.80
C LEU A 156 -10.31 9.31 3.83
N HIS A 157 -9.81 8.43 4.71
CA HIS A 157 -10.33 7.07 4.87
C HIS A 157 -11.80 7.10 5.32
N ILE A 158 -12.14 7.92 6.32
CA ILE A 158 -13.53 8.08 6.77
C ILE A 158 -14.44 8.51 5.61
N GLU A 159 -13.98 9.45 4.78
CA GLU A 159 -14.74 9.87 3.60
C GLU A 159 -14.84 8.75 2.56
N ASN A 160 -13.78 7.98 2.35
CA ASN A 160 -13.79 6.83 1.47
C ASN A 160 -14.74 5.73 1.97
N CYS A 161 -14.89 5.54 3.28
CA CYS A 161 -15.88 4.62 3.83
C CYS A 161 -17.31 5.05 3.45
N ARG A 162 -17.62 6.35 3.54
CA ARG A 162 -18.93 6.88 3.12
C ARG A 162 -19.14 6.75 1.61
N LEU A 163 -18.13 7.11 0.83
CA LEU A 163 -18.15 7.04 -0.64
C LEU A 163 -18.46 5.62 -1.15
N ASN A 164 -18.01 4.59 -0.42
CA ASN A 164 -18.22 3.19 -0.76
C ASN A 164 -19.38 2.52 0.00
N LYS A 165 -20.04 3.22 0.92
CA LYS A 165 -21.14 2.71 1.75
C LYS A 165 -20.70 1.52 2.63
N VAL A 166 -19.58 1.68 3.33
CA VAL A 166 -19.01 0.65 4.24
C VAL A 166 -18.69 1.20 5.64
N GLN A 167 -19.12 2.41 5.96
CA GLN A 167 -18.87 3.08 7.25
C GLN A 167 -19.45 2.35 8.47
N ASP A 168 -20.43 1.48 8.24
CA ASP A 168 -21.02 0.59 9.25
C ASP A 168 -20.07 -0.55 9.65
N ARG A 169 -19.18 -0.97 8.75
CA ARG A 169 -18.33 -2.17 8.90
C ARG A 169 -16.83 -1.88 8.96
N VAL A 170 -16.38 -0.76 8.40
CA VAL A 170 -14.98 -0.31 8.48
C VAL A 170 -14.87 0.74 9.60
N LYS A 171 -14.22 0.36 10.70
CA LYS A 171 -13.95 1.22 11.86
C LYS A 171 -12.56 1.84 11.71
N VAL A 172 -12.52 3.14 11.43
CA VAL A 172 -11.26 3.87 11.23
C VAL A 172 -10.80 4.45 12.57
N ILE A 173 -9.56 4.17 12.94
CA ILE A 173 -8.94 4.57 14.20
C ILE A 173 -7.66 5.34 13.88
N GLN A 174 -7.52 6.55 14.43
CA GLN A 174 -6.27 7.29 14.38
C GLN A 174 -5.37 6.88 15.54
N GLY A 175 -4.16 6.40 15.26
CA GLY A 175 -3.19 6.14 16.32
C GLY A 175 -2.07 5.19 15.93
N ASP A 176 -1.28 4.81 16.93
CA ASP A 176 -0.21 3.82 16.77
C ASP A 176 -0.78 2.40 16.86
N SER A 177 -0.79 1.69 15.73
CA SER A 177 -1.26 0.31 15.66
C SER A 177 -0.57 -0.62 16.66
N PHE A 178 0.70 -0.39 16.99
CA PHE A 178 1.42 -1.26 17.93
C PHE A 178 0.84 -1.18 19.34
N LYS A 179 0.36 -0.01 19.75
CA LYS A 179 -0.31 0.20 21.04
C LYS A 179 -1.75 -0.26 21.00
N ILE A 180 -2.50 0.17 19.99
CA ILE A 180 -3.93 -0.16 19.86
C ILE A 180 -4.17 -1.67 19.87
N LEU A 181 -3.34 -2.47 19.18
CA LEU A 181 -3.50 -3.93 19.17
C LEU A 181 -3.16 -4.60 20.51
N LYS A 182 -2.35 -3.95 21.36
CA LYS A 182 -1.94 -4.46 22.68
C LYS A 182 -2.82 -3.98 23.82
N GLU A 183 -3.58 -2.90 23.61
CA GLU A 183 -4.34 -2.23 24.66
C GLU A 183 -5.85 -2.28 24.41
N GLU A 184 -6.28 -2.18 23.15
CA GLU A 184 -7.70 -2.00 22.79
C GLU A 184 -8.28 -3.15 21.96
N LEU A 185 -7.49 -3.75 21.06
CA LEU A 185 -7.96 -4.78 20.11
C LEU A 185 -7.38 -6.18 20.37
N ILE A 186 -7.13 -6.52 21.63
CA ILE A 186 -6.52 -7.79 22.04
C ILE A 186 -7.47 -8.97 21.74
N GLY A 187 -6.99 -9.99 21.02
CA GLY A 187 -7.78 -11.21 20.80
C GLY A 187 -9.00 -11.04 19.88
N VAL A 188 -9.09 -9.94 19.14
CA VAL A 188 -10.31 -9.55 18.41
C VAL A 188 -10.36 -10.12 16.99
N ALA A 189 -9.22 -10.25 16.31
CA ALA A 189 -9.18 -10.49 14.87
C ALA A 189 -8.98 -11.95 14.48
N ASP A 190 -9.67 -12.37 13.42
CA ASP A 190 -9.38 -13.60 12.68
C ASP A 190 -8.19 -13.40 11.73
N ARG A 191 -7.95 -12.14 11.31
CA ARG A 191 -6.89 -11.78 10.37
C ARG A 191 -6.27 -10.42 10.65
N VAL A 192 -4.94 -10.33 10.61
CA VAL A 192 -4.20 -9.06 10.75
C VAL A 192 -3.37 -8.79 9.50
N LEU A 193 -3.49 -7.58 8.94
CA LEU A 193 -2.72 -7.09 7.79
C LEU A 193 -1.65 -6.11 8.24
N MET A 194 -0.43 -6.28 7.75
CA MET A 194 0.73 -5.44 8.10
C MET A 194 1.38 -4.77 6.88
N PRO A 195 0.65 -3.95 6.09
CA PRO A 195 1.14 -3.41 4.81
C PRO A 195 2.17 -2.25 4.95
N LEU A 196 3.07 -2.33 5.92
CA LEU A 196 4.21 -1.43 6.12
C LEU A 196 5.51 -2.24 6.19
N PRO A 197 6.15 -2.55 5.04
CA PRO A 197 7.29 -3.47 4.98
C PRO A 197 8.46 -3.10 5.89
N GLU A 198 8.71 -1.79 6.08
CA GLU A 198 9.83 -1.28 6.86
C GLU A 198 9.72 -1.58 8.36
N ARG A 199 8.51 -1.79 8.87
CA ARG A 199 8.24 -2.03 10.31
C ARG A 199 7.46 -3.31 10.57
N ALA A 200 7.23 -4.12 9.54
CA ALA A 200 6.38 -5.31 9.64
C ALA A 200 6.91 -6.30 10.67
N LEU A 201 8.22 -6.58 10.70
CA LEU A 201 8.81 -7.49 11.70
C LEU A 201 8.77 -6.94 13.13
N GLU A 202 8.81 -5.62 13.31
CA GLU A 202 8.66 -4.99 14.63
C GLU A 202 7.26 -5.25 15.18
N GLY A 203 6.24 -5.14 14.33
CA GLY A 203 4.84 -5.25 14.73
C GLY A 203 4.28 -6.65 14.87
N VAL A 204 5.07 -7.72 14.66
CA VAL A 204 4.55 -9.10 14.70
C VAL A 204 4.01 -9.44 16.08
N ASP A 205 4.62 -8.94 17.15
CA ASP A 205 4.13 -9.14 18.52
C ASP A 205 2.76 -8.50 18.74
N ALA A 206 2.56 -7.25 18.29
CA ALA A 206 1.28 -6.56 18.33
C ALA A 206 0.23 -7.27 17.45
N ALA A 207 0.61 -7.71 16.25
CA ALA A 207 -0.27 -8.48 15.37
C ALA A 207 -0.73 -9.78 16.04
N LEU A 208 0.18 -10.50 16.71
CA LEU A 208 -0.18 -11.66 17.50
C LEU A 208 -1.09 -11.28 18.68
N SER A 209 -0.84 -10.19 19.42
CA SER A 209 -1.76 -9.73 20.47
C SER A 209 -3.18 -9.49 19.96
N GLY A 210 -3.32 -8.87 18.78
CA GLY A 210 -4.62 -8.56 18.19
C GLY A 210 -5.37 -9.76 17.59
N LEU A 211 -4.66 -10.84 17.27
CA LEU A 211 -5.24 -12.07 16.73
C LEU A 211 -5.99 -12.86 17.81
N LYS A 212 -7.05 -13.59 17.45
CA LYS A 212 -7.64 -14.66 18.29
C LYS A 212 -6.63 -15.78 18.54
N ASP A 213 -7.03 -16.85 19.23
CA ASP A 213 -6.17 -18.03 19.50
C ASP A 213 -5.64 -18.68 18.23
N ARG A 214 -6.42 -18.59 17.15
CA ARG A 214 -6.02 -18.98 15.80
C ARG A 214 -6.41 -17.93 14.78
N GLY A 215 -5.62 -17.78 13.73
CA GLY A 215 -5.93 -16.87 12.63
C GLY A 215 -4.75 -16.61 11.70
N PHE A 216 -4.90 -15.63 10.81
CA PHE A 216 -3.88 -15.28 9.84
C PHE A 216 -3.21 -13.94 10.16
N ILE A 217 -1.90 -13.86 9.97
CA ILE A 217 -1.19 -12.59 9.85
C ILE A 217 -0.54 -12.48 8.47
N HIS A 218 -0.66 -11.32 7.84
CA HIS A 218 -0.10 -11.03 6.51
C HIS A 218 1.03 -10.03 6.65
N VAL A 219 2.26 -10.53 6.59
CA VAL A 219 3.49 -9.76 6.84
C VAL A 219 4.12 -9.39 5.51
N TYR A 220 4.18 -8.09 5.21
CA TYR A 220 4.82 -7.59 4.00
C TYR A 220 6.28 -7.27 4.28
N LEU A 221 7.19 -7.64 3.38
CA LEU A 221 8.63 -7.40 3.51
C LEU A 221 9.22 -6.91 2.18
N HIS A 222 10.30 -6.13 2.24
CA HIS A 222 11.17 -5.88 1.09
C HIS A 222 12.42 -6.75 1.25
N VAL A 223 12.59 -7.73 0.35
CA VAL A 223 13.64 -8.74 0.42
C VAL A 223 14.57 -8.60 -0.78
N PRO A 224 15.84 -8.21 -0.58
CA PRO A 224 16.86 -8.26 -1.61
C PRO A 224 17.13 -9.70 -2.06
N TYR A 225 17.47 -9.91 -3.32
CA TYR A 225 17.84 -11.24 -3.82
C TYR A 225 18.96 -11.18 -4.86
N ARG A 226 19.66 -12.29 -5.05
CA ARG A 226 20.74 -12.43 -6.04
C ARG A 226 20.43 -13.46 -7.10
N LEU A 227 19.93 -14.62 -6.68
CA LEU A 227 19.70 -15.80 -7.51
C LEU A 227 18.32 -15.76 -8.17
N GLY A 228 17.31 -15.24 -7.48
CA GLY A 228 15.99 -15.04 -8.06
C GLY A 228 14.87 -15.04 -7.03
N GLU A 229 13.63 -15.13 -7.52
CA GLU A 229 12.42 -15.03 -6.70
C GLU A 229 12.32 -16.11 -5.61
N LYS A 230 12.69 -17.36 -5.91
CA LYS A 230 12.63 -18.46 -4.94
C LYS A 230 13.47 -18.19 -3.68
N GLU A 231 14.64 -17.58 -3.85
CA GLU A 231 15.51 -17.16 -2.75
C GLU A 231 14.80 -16.11 -1.88
N ALA A 232 14.27 -15.05 -2.49
CA ALA A 232 13.57 -13.98 -1.79
C ALA A 232 12.35 -14.50 -0.99
N LEU A 233 11.57 -15.41 -1.58
CA LEU A 233 10.40 -16.00 -0.92
C LEU A 233 10.80 -16.87 0.27
N SER A 234 11.86 -17.67 0.13
CA SER A 234 12.37 -18.50 1.23
C SER A 234 12.92 -17.66 2.37
N GLU A 235 13.69 -16.63 2.07
CA GLU A 235 14.24 -15.71 3.07
C GLU A 235 13.13 -14.97 3.83
N ALA A 236 12.09 -14.51 3.12
CA ALA A 236 10.92 -13.89 3.75
C ALA A 236 10.26 -14.83 4.76
N ILE A 237 10.07 -16.11 4.41
CA ILE A 237 9.49 -17.12 5.31
C ILE A 237 10.36 -17.28 6.55
N GLU A 238 11.68 -17.43 6.40
CA GLU A 238 12.58 -17.63 7.54
C GLU A 238 12.58 -16.42 8.49
N LEU A 239 12.56 -15.19 7.97
CA LEU A 239 12.49 -13.98 8.78
C LEU A 239 11.21 -13.94 9.63
N VAL A 240 10.06 -14.21 9.01
CA VAL A 240 8.77 -14.20 9.72
C VAL A 240 8.65 -15.39 10.68
N ARG A 241 9.06 -16.59 10.25
CA ARG A 241 9.06 -17.79 11.09
C ARG A 241 9.93 -17.60 12.33
N SER A 242 11.17 -17.11 12.16
CA SER A 242 12.07 -16.85 13.29
C SER A 242 11.45 -15.88 14.28
N LYS A 243 10.80 -14.81 13.80
CA LYS A 243 10.13 -13.83 14.66
C LYS A 243 8.94 -14.44 15.42
N ILE A 244 8.08 -15.19 14.74
CA ILE A 244 6.90 -15.83 15.34
C ILE A 244 7.31 -16.87 16.39
N LEU A 245 8.27 -17.74 16.08
CA LEU A 245 8.72 -18.79 17.01
C LEU A 245 9.40 -18.21 18.26
N LYS A 246 10.16 -17.13 18.14
CA LYS A 246 10.75 -16.40 19.28
C LYS A 246 9.70 -15.82 20.23
N LEU A 247 8.47 -15.62 19.75
CA LEU A 247 7.35 -15.12 20.55
C LEU A 247 6.53 -16.26 21.19
N GLY A 248 6.99 -17.51 21.11
CA GLY A 248 6.41 -18.65 21.81
C GLY A 248 5.19 -19.30 21.13
N VAL A 249 4.93 -18.95 19.86
CA VAL A 249 3.86 -19.59 19.07
C VAL A 249 4.21 -21.06 18.79
N LYS A 250 3.30 -21.98 19.16
CA LYS A 250 3.54 -23.43 19.06
C LYS A 250 3.44 -23.97 17.65
N LYS A 251 2.43 -23.53 16.89
CA LYS A 251 2.16 -24.03 15.54
C LYS A 251 1.86 -22.87 14.60
N ALA A 252 2.61 -22.85 13.50
CA ALA A 252 2.41 -21.88 12.45
C ALA A 252 2.75 -22.47 11.08
N GLU A 253 1.93 -22.15 10.08
CA GLU A 253 2.12 -22.52 8.68
C GLU A 253 2.37 -21.25 7.87
N PHE A 254 3.29 -21.32 6.90
CA PHE A 254 3.80 -20.14 6.20
C PHE A 254 3.72 -20.33 4.69
N LYS A 255 3.23 -19.30 4.01
CA LYS A 255 3.25 -19.21 2.54
C LYS A 255 3.71 -17.82 2.13
N ALA A 256 4.78 -17.74 1.34
CA ALA A 256 5.22 -16.49 0.75
C ALA A 256 4.65 -16.31 -0.66
N ASN A 257 4.25 -15.09 -0.97
CA ASN A 257 3.75 -14.69 -2.28
C ASN A 257 4.50 -13.45 -2.76
N ARG A 258 4.87 -13.45 -4.04
CA ARG A 258 5.37 -12.25 -4.71
C ARG A 258 4.27 -11.20 -4.82
N VAL A 259 4.57 -9.97 -4.38
CA VAL A 259 3.70 -8.81 -4.56
C VAL A 259 4.11 -8.03 -5.79
N ARG A 260 5.36 -7.53 -5.82
CA ARG A 260 5.95 -6.77 -6.93
C ARG A 260 7.45 -6.60 -6.73
N GLU A 261 8.17 -6.27 -7.79
CA GLU A 261 9.54 -5.76 -7.67
C GLU A 261 9.50 -4.25 -7.35
N VAL A 262 10.20 -3.83 -6.29
CA VAL A 262 10.17 -2.42 -5.82
C VAL A 262 11.36 -1.61 -6.31
N LYS A 263 12.50 -2.28 -6.51
CA LYS A 263 13.70 -1.78 -7.19
C LYS A 263 14.47 -3.00 -7.69
N THR A 264 15.45 -2.78 -8.57
CA THR A 264 16.31 -3.84 -9.10
C THR A 264 16.76 -4.78 -7.99
N ARG A 265 16.42 -6.07 -8.12
CA ARG A 265 16.81 -7.13 -7.17
C ARG A 265 16.27 -6.96 -5.75
N VAL A 266 15.14 -6.28 -5.58
CA VAL A 266 14.41 -6.23 -4.30
C VAL A 266 12.94 -6.51 -4.55
N LEU A 267 12.48 -7.62 -3.97
CA LEU A 267 11.11 -8.11 -4.09
C LEU A 267 10.31 -7.65 -2.88
N GLN A 268 9.11 -7.10 -3.11
CA GLN A 268 8.10 -7.03 -2.07
C GLN A 268 7.41 -8.39 -1.99
N VAL A 269 7.45 -8.99 -0.80
CA VAL A 269 6.90 -10.32 -0.50
C VAL A 269 5.83 -10.18 0.57
N CYS A 270 4.73 -10.91 0.45
CA CYS A 270 3.76 -11.11 1.53
C CYS A 270 3.89 -12.53 2.06
N VAL A 271 4.24 -12.68 3.33
CA VAL A 271 4.19 -13.95 4.04
C VAL A 271 2.84 -14.05 4.73
N ASP A 272 1.99 -14.93 4.22
CA ASP A 272 0.75 -15.32 4.86
C ASP A 272 1.11 -16.40 5.90
N ALA A 273 0.96 -16.07 7.19
CA ALA A 273 1.21 -16.99 8.29
C ALA A 273 -0.12 -17.33 8.98
N PHE A 274 -0.50 -18.61 8.94
CA PHE A 274 -1.55 -19.14 9.80
C PHE A 274 -0.93 -19.49 11.14
N VAL A 275 -1.51 -19.02 12.24
CA VAL A 275 -0.96 -19.14 13.58
C VAL A 275 -1.99 -19.79 14.50
N GLU A 276 -1.54 -20.74 15.33
CA GLU A 276 -2.23 -21.27 16.49
C GLU A 276 -1.35 -21.00 17.73
N LYS A 277 -1.83 -20.15 18.65
CA LYS A 277 -1.05 -19.68 19.80
C LYS A 277 -0.88 -20.74 20.89
N SER A 278 -1.85 -21.63 21.04
CA SER A 278 -2.01 -22.59 22.14
C SER A 278 -1.93 -24.03 21.69
#